data_AF-A0A0A8EJN1-F1
#
_entry.id   AF-A0A0A8EJN1-F1
#
_cell.length_a   1.000
_cell.length_b   1.000
_cell.length_c   1.000
_cell.angle_alpha   90.00
_cell.angle_beta   90.00
_cell.angle_gamma   90.00
#
_symmetry.space_group_name_H-M   'P 1'
#
loop_
_entity.id
_entity.type
_entity.pdbx_description
1 polymer ?
#
loop_
_entity_poly.entity_id
_entity_poly.type
_entity_poly.pdbx_seq_one_letter_code
_entity_poly.pdbx_strand_id
1 'polypeptide(L)'
;MIREALPDDVPVILAMIGELAAYERVPEAARATEPQLKEALFGPQPAAFALIAEDAGEPVGFALWFRNFSTWTGTHGVYLEDLYVRPEARGGGHGKALLATLAQICVTRGYERFEWSVLDWNEPTIGFYRSIGAEPMDEWTVFRLTGDALHSLSGAAPANGA
;
A
#
# COMPACT_ATOMS: atom_id res chain seq x y z
N MET A 1 0.84 6.27 18.34
CA MET A 1 0.89 7.52 17.53
C MET A 1 0.93 7.13 16.05
N ILE A 2 0.35 7.92 15.14
CA ILE A 2 0.54 7.75 13.69
C ILE A 2 1.32 8.95 13.17
N ARG A 3 2.39 8.72 12.39
CA ARG A 3 3.21 9.77 11.78
C ARG A 3 3.62 9.40 10.37
N GLU A 4 4.08 10.39 9.60
CA GLU A 4 4.75 10.14 8.33
C GLU A 4 6.09 9.42 8.57
N ALA A 5 6.47 8.56 7.62
CA ALA A 5 7.77 7.91 7.62
C ALA A 5 8.88 8.93 7.31
N LEU A 6 10.04 8.70 7.90
CA LEU A 6 11.29 9.41 7.67
C LEU A 6 12.28 8.51 6.92
N PRO A 7 13.34 9.07 6.31
CA PRO A 7 14.36 8.27 5.63
C PRO A 7 15.00 7.17 6.50
N ASP A 8 15.07 7.39 7.81
CA ASP A 8 15.63 6.43 8.78
C ASP A 8 14.66 5.28 9.10
N ASP A 9 13.38 5.38 8.73
CA ASP A 9 12.41 4.28 8.87
C ASP A 9 12.50 3.24 7.74
N VAL A 10 13.24 3.51 6.66
CA VAL A 10 13.30 2.60 5.50
C VAL A 10 13.71 1.17 5.90
N PRO A 11 14.73 0.94 6.75
CA PRO A 11 15.09 -0.41 7.17
C PRO A 11 13.96 -1.15 7.91
N VAL A 12 13.22 -0.45 8.79
CA VAL A 12 12.12 -1.07 9.56
C VAL A 12 10.88 -1.31 8.70
N ILE A 13 10.59 -0.43 7.74
CA ILE A 13 9.53 -0.64 6.74
C ILE A 13 9.88 -1.88 5.90
N LEU A 14 11.12 -1.98 5.40
CA LEU A 14 11.55 -3.13 4.61
C LEU A 14 11.45 -4.45 5.39
N ALA A 15 11.80 -4.44 6.68
CA ALA A 15 11.62 -5.59 7.55
C ALA A 15 10.13 -5.98 7.67
N MET A 16 9.24 -5.02 7.93
CA MET A 16 7.80 -5.27 8.05
C MET A 16 7.15 -5.71 6.72
N ILE A 17 7.65 -5.29 5.57
CA ILE A 17 7.24 -5.83 4.25
C ILE A 17 7.59 -7.32 4.17
N GLY A 18 8.78 -7.72 4.61
CA GLY A 18 9.16 -9.13 4.70
C GLY A 18 8.28 -9.93 5.67
N GLU A 19 7.97 -9.35 6.83
CA GLU A 19 7.05 -9.94 7.82
C GLU A 19 5.63 -10.11 7.25
N LEU A 20 5.13 -9.13 6.49
CA LEU A 20 3.84 -9.17 5.79
C LEU A 20 3.83 -10.27 4.73
N ALA A 21 4.83 -10.32 3.85
CA ALA A 21 4.91 -11.34 2.79
C ALA A 21 4.97 -12.76 3.36
N ALA A 22 5.64 -12.96 4.50
CA ALA A 22 5.62 -14.23 5.22
C ALA A 22 4.21 -14.57 5.74
N TYR A 23 3.48 -13.59 6.28
CA TYR A 23 2.08 -13.77 6.71
C TYR A 23 1.14 -14.10 5.54
N GLU A 24 1.36 -13.49 4.38
CA GLU A 24 0.62 -13.74 3.14
C GLU A 24 1.03 -15.02 2.39
N ARG A 25 1.99 -15.77 2.94
CA ARG A 25 2.49 -17.05 2.40
C ARG A 25 3.21 -16.94 1.05
N VAL A 26 3.80 -15.78 0.78
CA VAL A 26 4.59 -15.50 -0.44
C VAL A 26 5.91 -14.75 -0.13
N PRO A 27 6.71 -15.21 0.85
CA PRO A 27 7.92 -14.50 1.28
C PRO A 27 8.92 -14.23 0.15
N GLU A 28 9.00 -15.12 -0.84
CA GLU A 28 9.86 -15.00 -2.02
C GLU A 28 9.46 -13.87 -2.98
N ALA A 29 8.26 -13.29 -2.82
CA ALA A 29 7.81 -12.14 -3.58
C ALA A 29 8.37 -10.81 -3.03
N ALA A 30 8.74 -10.75 -1.75
CA ALA A 30 9.32 -9.57 -1.11
C ALA A 30 10.80 -9.37 -1.51
N ARG A 31 11.02 -8.95 -2.75
CA ARG A 31 12.35 -8.77 -3.35
C ARG A 31 12.86 -7.34 -3.37
N ALA A 32 12.07 -6.39 -2.85
CA ALA A 32 12.48 -4.99 -2.77
C ALA A 32 13.77 -4.85 -1.95
N THR A 33 14.64 -3.94 -2.37
CA THR A 33 15.87 -3.63 -1.65
C THR A 33 15.76 -2.28 -0.94
N GLU A 34 16.56 -2.08 0.11
CA GLU A 34 16.57 -0.81 0.85
C GLU A 34 16.84 0.41 -0.06
N PRO A 35 17.80 0.40 -1.01
CA PRO A 35 17.99 1.53 -1.93
C PRO A 35 16.77 1.79 -2.83
N GLN A 36 16.11 0.74 -3.33
CA GLN A 36 14.90 0.90 -4.16
C GLN A 36 13.75 1.48 -3.36
N LEU A 37 13.54 1.00 -2.14
CA LEU A 37 12.48 1.49 -1.26
C LEU A 37 12.76 2.93 -0.83
N LYS A 38 14.02 3.26 -0.52
CA LYS A 38 14.44 4.63 -0.19
C LYS A 38 14.20 5.60 -1.35
N GLU A 39 14.55 5.22 -2.57
CA GLU A 39 14.30 6.04 -3.76
C GLU A 39 12.79 6.22 -4.00
N ALA A 40 12.00 5.15 -3.87
CA ALA A 40 10.56 5.21 -4.07
C ALA A 40 9.84 6.13 -3.06
N LEU A 41 10.29 6.16 -1.80
CA LEU A 41 9.67 6.94 -0.71
C LEU A 41 10.24 8.37 -0.60
N PHE A 42 11.53 8.56 -0.89
CA PHE A 42 12.26 9.79 -0.57
C PHE A 42 13.14 10.32 -1.70
N GLY A 43 13.05 9.75 -2.90
CA GLY A 43 13.70 10.28 -4.10
C GLY A 43 13.15 11.66 -4.49
N PRO A 44 13.75 12.32 -5.50
CA PRO A 44 13.32 13.65 -5.95
C PRO A 44 11.87 13.67 -6.50
N GLN A 45 11.37 12.51 -6.91
CA GLN A 45 9.98 12.31 -7.31
C GLN A 45 9.43 11.04 -6.64
N PRO A 46 8.97 11.14 -5.37
CA PRO A 46 8.47 9.98 -4.65
C PRO A 46 7.31 9.31 -5.39
N ALA A 47 7.45 8.00 -5.61
CA ALA A 47 6.44 7.17 -6.22
C ALA A 47 5.42 6.66 -5.19
N ALA A 48 5.85 6.51 -3.94
CA ALA A 48 5.03 6.04 -2.83
C ALA A 48 5.28 6.88 -1.56
N PHE A 49 4.42 6.69 -0.58
CA PHE A 49 4.44 7.35 0.72
C PHE A 49 4.16 6.31 1.81
N ALA A 50 4.63 6.57 3.02
CA ALA A 50 4.42 5.66 4.14
C ALA A 50 4.01 6.41 5.42
N LEU A 51 3.14 5.76 6.19
CA LEU A 51 2.81 6.12 7.58
C LEU A 51 3.36 5.05 8.51
N ILE A 52 3.82 5.46 9.69
CA ILE A 52 4.28 4.58 10.77
C ILE A 52 3.30 4.67 11.93
N ALA A 53 2.90 3.51 12.43
CA ALA A 53 2.25 3.37 13.72
C ALA A 53 3.32 3.09 14.79
N GLU A 54 3.38 3.96 15.79
CA GLU A 54 4.26 3.81 16.93
C GLU A 54 3.49 3.46 18.21
N ASP A 55 4.06 2.57 19.00
CA ASP A 55 3.65 2.28 20.36
C ASP A 55 4.86 2.36 21.29
N ALA A 56 4.73 3.08 22.41
CA ALA A 56 5.83 3.40 23.34
C ALA A 56 7.12 3.95 22.67
N GLY A 57 7.01 4.60 21.50
CA GLY A 57 8.15 5.15 20.74
C GLY A 57 8.78 4.18 19.74
N GLU A 58 8.26 2.96 19.62
CA GLU A 58 8.75 1.94 18.70
C GLU A 58 7.80 1.76 17.51
N PRO A 59 8.32 1.63 16.27
CA PRO A 59 7.52 1.26 15.11
C PRO A 59 6.92 -0.15 15.26
N VAL A 60 5.59 -0.21 15.32
CA VAL A 60 4.82 -1.47 15.46
C VAL A 60 3.96 -1.82 14.25
N GLY A 61 3.83 -0.88 13.30
CA GLY A 61 3.11 -1.11 12.06
C GLY A 61 3.34 0.00 11.05
N PHE A 62 2.94 -0.24 9.81
CA PHE A 62 3.04 0.74 8.74
C PHE A 62 1.87 0.64 7.76
N ALA A 63 1.69 1.71 6.99
CA ALA A 63 0.88 1.71 5.78
C ALA A 63 1.66 2.35 4.64
N LEU A 64 1.85 1.62 3.53
CA LEU A 64 2.50 2.12 2.32
C LEU A 64 1.44 2.35 1.24
N TRP A 65 1.44 3.53 0.65
CA TRP A 65 0.39 3.96 -0.28
C TRP A 65 0.93 4.85 -1.39
N PHE A 66 0.16 5.00 -2.46
CA PHE A 66 0.45 5.93 -3.54
C PHE A 66 -0.84 6.56 -4.08
N ARG A 67 -0.68 7.59 -4.92
CA ARG A 67 -1.81 8.29 -5.53
C ARG A 67 -2.26 7.53 -6.78
N ASN A 68 -3.54 7.20 -6.86
CA ASN A 68 -4.19 6.84 -8.12
C ASN A 68 -5.02 8.03 -8.64
N PHE A 69 -5.70 7.85 -9.77
CA PHE A 69 -6.52 8.89 -10.39
C PHE A 69 -7.78 8.27 -10.98
N SER A 70 -8.94 8.86 -10.68
CA SER A 70 -10.19 8.49 -11.32
C SER A 70 -10.49 9.44 -12.46
N THR A 71 -10.63 8.90 -13.66
CA THR A 71 -11.10 9.66 -14.82
C THR A 71 -12.57 10.03 -14.73
N TRP A 72 -13.34 9.40 -13.82
CA TRP A 72 -14.77 9.68 -13.64
C TRP A 72 -15.02 10.85 -12.70
N THR A 73 -14.23 10.97 -11.63
CA THR A 73 -14.33 12.10 -10.69
C THR A 73 -13.38 13.24 -11.08
N GLY A 74 -12.36 12.97 -11.89
CA GLY A 74 -11.32 13.94 -12.26
C GLY A 74 -10.37 14.27 -11.10
N THR A 75 -10.39 13.46 -10.02
CA THR A 75 -9.58 13.67 -8.82
C THR A 75 -8.59 12.54 -8.61
N HIS A 76 -7.55 12.83 -7.84
CA HIS A 76 -6.73 11.78 -7.25
C HIS A 76 -7.53 10.95 -6.23
N GLY A 77 -6.97 9.78 -5.93
CA GLY A 77 -7.32 8.93 -4.80
C GLY A 77 -6.07 8.45 -4.07
N VAL A 78 -6.29 7.62 -3.05
CA VAL A 78 -5.24 6.83 -2.40
C VAL A 78 -5.44 5.37 -2.76
N TYR A 79 -4.37 4.74 -3.22
CA TYR A 79 -4.27 3.28 -3.26
C TYR A 79 -3.32 2.83 -2.16
N LEU A 80 -3.83 2.02 -1.24
CA LEU A 80 -3.04 1.41 -0.17
C LEU A 80 -2.49 0.07 -0.67
N GLU A 81 -1.16 0.00 -0.76
CA GLU A 81 -0.43 -1.19 -1.20
C GLU A 81 -0.31 -2.18 -0.04
N ASP A 82 0.29 -1.74 1.06
CA ASP A 82 0.55 -2.58 2.23
C ASP A 82 -0.02 -1.96 3.50
N LEU A 83 -0.72 -2.76 4.30
CA LEU A 83 -1.09 -2.43 5.68
C LEU A 83 -0.65 -3.57 6.59
N TYR A 84 0.23 -3.26 7.54
CA TYR A 84 0.72 -4.26 8.47
C TYR A 84 0.85 -3.71 9.88
N VAL A 85 0.49 -4.55 10.85
CA VAL A 85 0.76 -4.35 12.28
C VAL A 85 1.32 -5.65 12.82
N ARG A 86 2.45 -5.56 13.51
CA ARG A 86 3.13 -6.69 14.14
C ARG A 86 2.19 -7.45 15.07
N PRO A 87 2.26 -8.79 15.12
CA PRO A 87 1.33 -9.62 15.90
C PRO A 87 1.15 -9.17 17.35
N GLU A 88 2.24 -8.74 18.00
CA GLU A 88 2.28 -8.35 19.40
C GLU A 88 1.51 -7.04 19.69
N ALA A 89 1.34 -6.19 18.67
CA ALA A 89 0.61 -4.92 18.76
C ALA A 89 -0.81 -4.99 18.18
N ARG A 90 -1.26 -6.17 17.72
CA ARG A 90 -2.63 -6.34 17.19
C ARG A 90 -3.66 -6.21 18.32
N GLY A 91 -4.84 -5.72 17.98
CA GLY A 91 -5.89 -5.39 18.95
C GLY A 91 -5.73 -4.01 19.61
N GLY A 92 -4.57 -3.36 19.48
CA GLY A 92 -4.32 -1.99 19.97
C GLY A 92 -4.93 -0.86 19.13
N GLY A 93 -5.67 -1.18 18.05
CA GLY A 93 -6.32 -0.19 17.18
C GLY A 93 -5.42 0.48 16.14
N HIS A 94 -4.13 0.13 16.06
CA HIS A 94 -3.17 0.74 15.13
C HIS A 94 -3.57 0.64 13.65
N GLY A 95 -4.07 -0.53 13.21
CA GLY A 95 -4.50 -0.72 11.82
C GLY A 95 -5.67 0.21 11.44
N LYS A 96 -6.65 0.36 12.35
CA LYS A 96 -7.76 1.31 12.16
C LYS A 96 -7.27 2.76 12.16
N ALA A 97 -6.31 3.09 13.02
CA ALA A 97 -5.73 4.43 13.06
C ALA A 97 -4.97 4.78 11.77
N LEU A 98 -4.19 3.84 11.21
CA LEU A 98 -3.52 4.00 9.91
C LEU A 98 -4.54 4.26 8.78
N LEU A 99 -5.59 3.44 8.69
CA LEU A 99 -6.66 3.61 7.69
C LEU A 99 -7.40 4.94 7.87
N ALA A 100 -7.70 5.33 9.11
CA ALA A 100 -8.36 6.60 9.41
C ALA A 100 -7.49 7.80 9.00
N THR A 101 -6.18 7.75 9.23
CA THR A 101 -5.25 8.80 8.78
C THR A 101 -5.21 8.90 7.25
N LEU A 102 -5.21 7.77 6.52
CA LEU A 102 -5.29 7.77 5.06
C LEU A 102 -6.63 8.33 4.55
N ALA A 103 -7.74 7.94 5.17
CA ALA A 103 -9.05 8.51 4.86
C ALA A 103 -9.09 10.03 5.12
N GLN A 104 -8.46 10.50 6.21
CA GLN A 104 -8.33 11.93 6.49
C GLN A 104 -7.51 12.66 5.42
N ILE A 105 -6.42 12.05 4.92
CA ILE A 105 -5.64 12.57 3.78
C ILE A 105 -6.54 12.73 2.56
N CYS A 106 -7.37 11.71 2.26
CA CYS A 106 -8.29 11.80 1.13
C CYS A 106 -9.26 12.96 1.28
N VAL A 107 -9.98 13.04 2.39
CA VAL A 107 -10.97 14.11 2.65
C VAL A 107 -10.31 15.50 2.60
N THR A 108 -9.16 15.67 3.26
CA THR A 108 -8.46 16.97 3.33
C THR A 108 -7.99 17.45 1.96
N ARG A 109 -7.61 16.53 1.07
CA ARG A 109 -7.09 16.86 -0.27
C ARG A 109 -8.16 16.84 -1.36
N GLY A 110 -9.43 16.61 -1.00
CA GLY A 110 -10.52 16.49 -1.96
C GLY A 110 -10.41 15.24 -2.84
N TYR A 111 -9.81 14.17 -2.33
CA TYR A 111 -9.73 12.89 -3.03
C TYR A 111 -10.98 12.07 -2.71
N GLU A 112 -11.64 11.57 -3.75
CA GLU A 112 -12.92 10.88 -3.62
C GLU A 112 -12.79 9.35 -3.53
N ARG A 113 -11.56 8.80 -3.64
CA ARG A 113 -11.33 7.35 -3.59
C ARG A 113 -10.22 6.96 -2.63
N PHE A 114 -10.48 5.89 -1.89
CA PHE A 114 -9.51 5.19 -1.08
C PHE A 114 -9.71 3.68 -1.27
N GLU A 115 -8.74 3.01 -1.89
CA GLU A 115 -8.87 1.64 -2.39
C GLU A 115 -7.65 0.80 -1.97
N TRP A 116 -7.86 -0.51 -1.82
CA TRP A 116 -6.81 -1.51 -1.58
C TRP A 116 -7.28 -2.89 -2.00
N SER A 117 -6.35 -3.83 -2.08
CA SER A 117 -6.65 -5.25 -2.30
C SER A 117 -6.54 -6.03 -0.99
N VAL A 118 -7.24 -7.15 -0.92
CA VAL A 118 -7.17 -8.11 0.19
C VAL A 118 -7.21 -9.52 -0.37
N LEU A 119 -6.45 -10.44 0.24
CA LEU A 119 -6.51 -11.85 -0.13
C LEU A 119 -7.90 -12.42 0.19
N ASP A 120 -8.48 -13.12 -0.78
CA ASP A 120 -9.85 -13.66 -0.75
C ASP A 120 -10.12 -14.59 0.44
N TRP A 121 -9.10 -15.31 0.89
CA TRP A 121 -9.19 -16.22 2.04
C TRP A 121 -9.14 -15.51 3.40
N ASN A 122 -8.78 -14.22 3.46
CA ASN A 122 -8.56 -13.50 4.70
C ASN A 122 -9.86 -12.90 5.26
N GLU A 123 -10.83 -13.78 5.55
CA GLU A 123 -12.16 -13.43 6.06
C GLU A 123 -12.13 -12.50 7.29
N PRO A 124 -11.24 -12.66 8.28
CA PRO A 124 -11.16 -11.73 9.42
C PRO A 124 -10.84 -10.29 8.98
N THR A 125 -9.91 -10.12 8.05
CA THR A 125 -9.53 -8.81 7.51
C THR A 125 -10.65 -8.23 6.62
N ILE A 126 -11.31 -9.06 5.81
CA ILE A 126 -12.49 -8.65 5.01
C ILE A 126 -13.61 -8.16 5.93
N GLY A 127 -13.93 -8.89 7.00
CA GLY A 127 -14.93 -8.49 8.00
C GLY A 127 -14.58 -7.17 8.67
N PHE A 128 -13.30 -6.95 8.98
CA PHE A 128 -12.82 -5.67 9.50
C PHE A 128 -13.04 -4.52 8.49
N TYR A 129 -12.69 -4.70 7.21
CA TYR A 129 -12.92 -3.67 6.19
C TYR A 129 -14.41 -3.35 6.00
N ARG A 130 -15.28 -4.36 5.97
CA ARG A 130 -16.74 -4.14 5.95
C ARG A 130 -17.23 -3.36 7.17
N SER A 131 -16.67 -3.64 8.35
CA SER A 131 -17.05 -2.95 9.60
C SER A 131 -16.74 -1.44 9.61
N ILE A 132 -15.83 -0.98 8.74
CA ILE A 132 -15.50 0.44 8.56
C ILE A 132 -16.16 1.06 7.32
N GLY A 133 -17.07 0.33 6.67
CA GLY A 133 -17.83 0.79 5.51
C GLY A 133 -17.13 0.62 4.16
N ALA A 134 -16.06 -0.17 4.08
CA ALA A 134 -15.47 -0.53 2.79
C ALA A 134 -16.31 -1.62 2.09
N GLU A 135 -16.49 -1.47 0.78
CA GLU A 135 -17.28 -2.38 -0.05
C GLU A 135 -16.37 -3.05 -1.09
N PRO A 136 -16.56 -4.34 -1.39
CA PRO A 136 -15.78 -5.01 -2.43
C PRO A 136 -16.23 -4.54 -3.83
N MET A 137 -15.28 -4.44 -4.75
CA MET A 137 -15.55 -4.09 -6.16
C MET A 137 -15.73 -5.37 -7.00
N ASP A 138 -16.78 -6.14 -6.74
CA ASP A 138 -16.96 -7.50 -7.28
C ASP A 138 -17.12 -7.56 -8.82
N GLU A 139 -17.49 -6.45 -9.46
CA GLU A 139 -17.58 -6.35 -10.93
C GLU A 139 -16.21 -6.15 -11.62
N TRP A 140 -15.14 -5.93 -10.85
CA TRP A 140 -13.81 -5.63 -11.35
C TRP A 140 -12.81 -6.71 -10.95
N THR A 141 -12.00 -7.15 -11.89
CA THR A 141 -10.94 -8.14 -11.65
C THR A 141 -9.57 -7.54 -11.97
N VAL A 142 -8.61 -7.74 -11.07
CA VAL A 142 -7.23 -7.31 -11.29
C VAL A 142 -6.56 -8.22 -12.34
N PHE A 143 -6.17 -7.64 -13.47
CA PHE A 143 -5.32 -8.31 -14.46
C PHE A 143 -3.88 -7.82 -14.27
N ARG A 144 -2.93 -8.76 -14.27
CA ARG A 144 -1.51 -8.46 -14.11
C ARG A 144 -0.70 -9.08 -15.24
N LEU A 145 0.14 -8.27 -15.88
CA LEU A 145 1.09 -8.69 -16.90
C LEU A 145 2.52 -8.49 -16.38
N THR A 146 3.29 -9.58 -16.25
CA THR A 146 4.66 -9.57 -15.71
C THR A 146 5.56 -10.53 -16.52
N GLY A 147 6.88 -10.42 -16.31
CA GLY A 147 7.86 -11.31 -16.92
C GLY A 147 7.84 -11.27 -18.46
N ASP A 148 8.05 -12.42 -19.10
CA ASP A 148 8.16 -12.53 -20.56
C ASP A 148 6.93 -11.99 -21.32
N ALA A 149 5.73 -12.15 -20.75
CA ALA A 149 4.50 -11.65 -21.38
C ALA A 149 4.47 -10.11 -21.43
N LEU A 150 4.97 -9.44 -20.39
CA LEU A 150 5.14 -7.99 -20.36
C LEU A 150 6.16 -7.54 -21.42
N HIS A 151 7.31 -8.21 -21.48
CA HIS A 151 8.35 -7.94 -22.47
C HIS A 151 7.88 -8.20 -23.92
N SER A 152 7.03 -9.20 -24.13
CA SER A 152 6.49 -9.52 -25.44
C SER A 152 5.52 -8.45 -25.91
N LEU A 153 4.61 -8.01 -25.03
CA LEU A 153 3.64 -6.96 -25.37
C LEU A 153 4.32 -5.61 -25.66
N SER A 154 5.42 -5.29 -24.96
CA SER A 154 6.13 -4.03 -25.21
C SER A 154 6.70 -3.94 -26.63
N GLY A 155 7.06 -5.06 -27.26
CA GLY A 155 7.51 -5.11 -28.65
C GLY A 155 6.41 -4.79 -29.68
N ALA A 156 5.13 -4.85 -29.30
CA ALA A 156 4.01 -4.46 -30.16
C ALA A 156 3.71 -2.95 -30.12
N ALA A 157 4.41 -2.18 -29.27
CA ALA A 157 4.27 -0.74 -29.26
C ALA A 157 4.71 -0.15 -30.61
N PRO A 158 3.92 0.76 -31.22
CA PRO A 158 4.36 1.42 -32.44
C PRO A 158 5.68 2.16 -32.16
N ALA A 159 6.64 2.05 -33.08
CA ALA A 159 7.86 2.84 -32.97
C ALA A 159 7.47 4.31 -32.97
N ASN A 160 7.81 5.04 -31.92
CA ASN A 160 7.64 6.50 -31.91
C ASN A 160 8.46 7.05 -33.07
N GLY A 161 7.79 7.48 -34.14
CA GLY A 161 8.43 8.21 -35.22
C GLY A 161 9.06 9.47 -34.64
N ALA A 162 10.38 9.56 -34.75
CA ALA A 162 11.12 10.79 -34.45
C ALA A 162 10.82 11.89 -35.47
#